data_AF-A0A162QYY1-F1
#
_entry.id   AF-A0A162QYY1-F1
#
_cell.length_a   1.000
_cell.length_b   1.000
_cell.length_c   1.000
_cell.angle_alpha   90.00
_cell.angle_beta   90.00
_cell.angle_gamma   90.00
#
_symmetry.space_group_name_H-M   'P 1'
#
loop_
_entity.id
_entity.type
_entity.pdbx_description
1 polymer ?
#
loop_
_entity_poly.entity_id
_entity_poly.type
_entity_poly.pdbx_seq_one_letter_code
_entity_poly.pdbx_strand_id
1 'polypeptide(L)'
;MNNESSFSKVVRYKKYRDIYNTDTMEVRVSLISSIIITTLIIIVFNQANIDNINNLMREMTKEIAIVLIGFLGFVISGLAILTSSISNKFINILKRQDKINIIEKILLSFYFLGLIVGIDIISSLIMYITTYSTYPYNILCIGICTFLYTYTIVFIIFYSIALIGNCIEIFKIINTVDEDIDASHENINDDRYLYMSFRMTALENVFFTNQSNDTLEKIKKYYELMNKLIDEGCKDEIQKGRLKAILKNKFNYLDKNSKLNDSKK
;
A
#
# COMPACT_ATOMS: atom_id res chain seq x y z
N MET A 1 -19.68 -6.45 14.88
CA MET A 1 -18.46 -7.26 15.03
C MET A 1 -18.80 -8.66 14.54
N ASN A 2 -18.89 -8.84 13.21
CA ASN A 2 -19.12 -10.16 12.61
C ASN A 2 -17.76 -10.73 12.20
N ASN A 3 -17.45 -11.89 12.75
CA ASN A 3 -16.20 -12.62 12.60
C ASN A 3 -16.16 -13.29 11.22
N GLU A 4 -16.09 -12.51 10.12
CA GLU A 4 -15.68 -13.07 8.83
C GLU A 4 -14.17 -13.31 8.88
N SER A 5 -13.80 -14.52 9.30
CA SER A 5 -12.42 -15.01 9.32
C SER A 5 -11.72 -14.69 8.00
N SER A 6 -10.45 -14.23 8.04
CA SER A 6 -9.63 -13.97 6.84
C SER A 6 -9.68 -15.11 5.82
N PHE A 7 -9.92 -16.35 6.28
CA PHE A 7 -10.17 -17.54 5.47
C PHE A 7 -11.39 -17.43 4.54
N SER A 8 -12.53 -16.88 5.01
CA SER A 8 -13.73 -16.72 4.19
C SER A 8 -13.51 -15.70 3.06
N LYS A 9 -12.68 -14.69 3.29
CA LYS A 9 -12.27 -13.72 2.26
C LYS A 9 -11.33 -14.32 1.22
N VAL A 10 -10.39 -15.19 1.59
CA VAL A 10 -9.54 -15.95 0.65
C VAL A 10 -10.39 -16.81 -0.30
N VAL A 11 -11.42 -17.47 0.23
CA VAL A 11 -12.37 -18.26 -0.55
C VAL A 11 -13.25 -17.37 -1.43
N ARG A 12 -13.73 -16.23 -0.91
CA ARG A 12 -14.58 -15.27 -1.63
C ARG A 12 -13.88 -14.59 -2.81
N TYR A 13 -12.59 -14.28 -2.69
CA TYR A 13 -11.78 -13.69 -3.78
C TYR A 13 -11.21 -14.73 -4.77
N LYS A 14 -11.55 -16.02 -4.64
CA LYS A 14 -11.06 -17.12 -5.51
C LYS A 14 -9.53 -17.20 -5.63
N LYS A 15 -8.81 -16.85 -4.58
CA LYS A 15 -7.34 -16.74 -4.63
C LYS A 15 -6.61 -18.08 -4.80
N TYR A 16 -7.27 -19.18 -4.44
CA TYR A 16 -6.82 -20.54 -4.75
C TYR A 16 -6.60 -20.78 -6.25
N ARG A 17 -7.19 -19.94 -7.12
CA ARG A 17 -6.96 -19.98 -8.56
C ARG A 17 -5.55 -19.49 -8.93
N ASP A 18 -4.89 -18.68 -8.09
CA ASP A 18 -3.52 -18.21 -8.34
C ASP A 18 -2.50 -19.37 -8.36
N ILE A 19 -2.78 -20.48 -7.65
CA ILE A 19 -1.94 -21.69 -7.66
C ILE A 19 -1.97 -22.40 -9.02
N TYR A 20 -3.07 -22.28 -9.77
CA TYR A 20 -3.31 -23.01 -11.02
C TYR A 20 -3.50 -22.10 -12.23
N ASN A 21 -3.26 -20.79 -12.08
CA ASN A 21 -3.43 -19.86 -13.18
C ASN A 21 -2.19 -19.92 -14.08
N THR A 22 -2.24 -20.72 -15.14
CA THR A 22 -1.13 -20.92 -16.09
C THR A 22 -0.70 -19.65 -16.85
N ASP A 23 -1.45 -18.55 -16.69
CA ASP A 23 -1.15 -17.25 -17.24
C ASP A 23 -0.12 -16.45 -16.43
N THR A 24 0.12 -16.79 -15.15
CA THR A 24 1.14 -16.11 -14.35
C THR A 24 2.52 -16.70 -14.64
N MET A 25 3.52 -15.83 -14.73
CA MET A 25 4.90 -16.23 -15.01
C MET A 25 5.45 -17.18 -13.93
N GLU A 26 4.96 -17.04 -12.70
CA GLU A 26 5.29 -17.86 -11.54
C GLU A 26 4.91 -19.34 -11.73
N VAL A 27 3.69 -19.62 -12.20
CA VAL A 27 3.20 -20.99 -12.42
C VAL A 27 3.93 -21.64 -13.60
N ARG A 28 4.21 -20.88 -14.65
CA ARG A 28 4.95 -21.40 -15.82
C ARG A 28 6.39 -21.78 -15.47
N VAL A 29 7.09 -20.92 -14.73
CA VAL A 29 8.47 -21.20 -14.31
C VAL A 29 8.51 -22.33 -13.28
N SER A 30 7.55 -22.37 -12.35
CA SER A 30 7.46 -23.47 -11.39
C SER A 30 7.26 -24.82 -12.08
N LEU A 31 6.33 -24.92 -13.03
CA LEU A 31 6.10 -26.16 -13.79
C LEU A 31 7.34 -26.64 -14.55
N ILE A 32 8.06 -25.74 -15.24
CA ILE A 32 9.27 -26.12 -15.99
C ILE A 32 10.36 -26.59 -15.02
N SER A 33 10.57 -25.86 -13.93
CA SER A 33 11.60 -26.17 -12.94
C SER A 33 11.31 -27.49 -12.20
N SER A 34 10.06 -27.78 -11.85
CA SER A 34 9.69 -29.00 -11.14
C SER A 34 9.86 -30.23 -12.02
N ILE A 35 9.58 -30.13 -13.32
CA ILE A 35 9.85 -31.21 -14.29
C ILE A 35 11.36 -31.50 -14.35
N ILE A 36 12.19 -30.47 -14.45
CA ILE A 36 13.66 -30.62 -14.54
C ILE A 36 14.21 -31.26 -13.26
N ILE A 37 13.84 -30.73 -12.09
CA ILE A 37 14.32 -31.21 -10.78
C ILE A 37 13.86 -32.65 -10.54
N THR A 38 12.58 -32.96 -10.82
CA THR A 38 12.05 -34.32 -10.65
C THR A 38 12.76 -35.31 -11.57
N THR A 39 13.05 -34.92 -12.82
CA THR A 39 13.79 -35.77 -13.76
C THR A 39 15.20 -36.09 -13.25
N LEU A 40 15.91 -35.09 -12.73
CA LEU A 40 17.23 -35.29 -12.12
C LEU A 40 17.18 -36.24 -10.92
N ILE A 41 16.18 -36.07 -10.04
CA ILE A 41 16.00 -36.93 -8.87
C ILE A 41 15.74 -38.39 -9.29
N ILE A 42 14.91 -38.63 -10.31
CA ILE A 42 14.65 -39.99 -10.81
C ILE A 42 15.91 -40.64 -11.39
N ILE A 43 16.75 -39.88 -12.12
CA ILE A 43 18.03 -40.39 -12.65
C ILE A 43 18.94 -40.83 -11.50
N VAL A 44 19.07 -40.02 -10.44
CA VAL A 44 19.86 -40.36 -9.26
C VAL A 44 19.27 -41.60 -8.55
N PHE A 45 17.94 -41.69 -8.45
CA PHE A 45 17.24 -42.82 -7.85
C PHE A 45 17.54 -44.15 -8.55
N ASN A 46 17.69 -44.13 -9.88
CA ASN A 46 18.00 -45.33 -10.67
C ASN A 46 19.46 -45.79 -10.54
N GLN A 47 20.37 -44.92 -10.08
CA GLN A 47 21.81 -45.21 -9.99
C GLN A 47 22.29 -45.48 -8.55
N ALA A 48 21.54 -45.02 -7.54
CA ALA A 48 21.97 -45.05 -6.14
C ALA A 48 21.34 -46.19 -5.33
N ASN A 49 22.03 -46.60 -4.26
CA ASN A 49 21.50 -47.54 -3.27
C ASN A 49 20.38 -46.91 -2.44
N ILE A 50 19.43 -47.74 -1.99
CA ILE A 50 18.23 -47.31 -1.23
C ILE A 50 18.62 -46.54 0.04
N ASP A 51 19.66 -46.96 0.76
CA ASP A 51 20.11 -46.28 1.98
C ASP A 51 20.66 -44.87 1.72
N ASN A 52 21.41 -44.71 0.62
CA ASN A 52 21.93 -43.40 0.20
C ASN A 52 20.80 -42.46 -0.22
N ILE A 53 19.79 -43.00 -0.91
CA ILE A 53 18.60 -42.26 -1.32
C ILE A 53 17.79 -41.78 -0.12
N ASN A 54 17.55 -42.67 0.87
CA ASN A 54 16.81 -42.31 2.07
C ASN A 54 17.55 -41.25 2.90
N ASN A 55 18.88 -41.34 3.00
CA ASN A 55 19.68 -40.31 3.66
C ASN A 55 19.62 -38.98 2.92
N LEU A 56 19.76 -38.98 1.59
CA LEU A 56 19.65 -37.77 0.76
C LEU A 56 18.27 -37.12 0.90
N MET A 57 17.19 -37.89 0.80
CA MET A 57 15.82 -37.37 0.98
C MET A 57 15.61 -36.78 2.38
N ARG A 58 16.18 -37.41 3.41
CA ARG A 58 16.10 -36.93 4.80
C ARG A 58 16.81 -35.59 4.98
N GLU A 59 18.03 -35.46 4.45
CA GLU A 59 18.81 -34.23 4.51
C GLU A 59 18.09 -33.10 3.75
N MET A 60 17.70 -33.34 2.50
CA MET A 60 16.99 -32.33 1.70
C MET A 60 15.68 -31.88 2.34
N THR A 61 14.86 -32.82 2.83
CA THR A 61 13.58 -32.48 3.46
C THR A 61 13.79 -31.66 4.73
N LYS A 62 14.80 -32.01 5.54
CA LYS A 62 15.15 -31.27 6.77
C LYS A 62 15.64 -29.86 6.46
N GLU A 63 16.53 -29.71 5.48
CA GLU A 63 17.06 -28.40 5.11
C GLU A 63 15.98 -27.49 4.53
N ILE A 64 15.11 -28.02 3.66
CA ILE A 64 13.99 -27.27 3.09
C ILE A 64 13.02 -26.85 4.19
N ALA A 65 12.72 -27.71 5.17
CA ALA A 65 11.86 -27.34 6.31
C ALA A 65 12.44 -26.17 7.11
N ILE A 66 13.75 -26.17 7.38
CA ILE A 66 14.44 -25.07 8.09
C ILE A 66 14.35 -23.77 7.27
N VAL A 67 14.58 -23.85 5.96
CA VAL A 67 14.47 -22.69 5.06
C VAL A 67 13.04 -22.15 5.03
N LEU A 68 12.03 -23.00 4.96
CA LEU A 68 10.62 -22.61 4.96
C LEU A 68 10.19 -21.92 6.27
N ILE A 69 10.71 -22.37 7.42
CA ILE A 69 10.46 -21.72 8.71
C ILE A 69 11.06 -20.30 8.72
N GLY A 70 12.31 -20.15 8.25
CA GLY A 70 12.93 -18.83 8.11
C GLY A 70 12.16 -17.95 7.14
N PHE A 71 11.68 -18.53 6.03
CA PHE A 71 10.89 -17.86 5.02
C PHE A 71 9.53 -17.38 5.57
N LEU A 72 8.87 -18.18 6.40
CA LEU A 72 7.64 -17.79 7.09
C LEU A 72 7.87 -16.54 7.97
N GLY A 73 8.99 -16.49 8.69
CA GLY A 73 9.41 -15.31 9.44
C GLY A 73 9.56 -14.08 8.55
N PHE A 74 10.21 -14.23 7.40
CA PHE A 74 10.34 -13.15 6.40
C PHE A 74 8.97 -12.65 5.91
N VAL A 75 8.03 -13.55 5.59
CA VAL A 75 6.67 -13.18 5.14
C VAL A 75 5.92 -12.39 6.23
N ILE A 76 6.04 -12.81 7.49
CA ILE A 76 5.42 -12.10 8.62
C ILE A 76 6.03 -10.70 8.79
N SER A 77 7.36 -10.59 8.73
CA SER A 77 8.05 -9.29 8.79
C SER A 77 7.66 -8.38 7.63
N GLY A 78 7.57 -8.92 6.41
CA GLY A 78 7.13 -8.16 5.23
C GLY A 78 5.70 -7.63 5.36
N LEU A 79 4.78 -8.45 5.87
CA LEU A 79 3.41 -8.04 6.17
C LEU A 79 3.37 -6.94 7.25
N ALA A 80 4.19 -7.06 8.30
CA ALA A 80 4.27 -6.08 9.37
C ALA A 80 4.78 -4.72 8.86
N ILE A 81 5.83 -4.72 8.03
CA ILE A 81 6.36 -3.50 7.41
C ILE A 81 5.29 -2.85 6.53
N LEU A 82 4.64 -3.63 5.65
CA LEU A 82 3.59 -3.12 4.77
C LEU A 82 2.44 -2.49 5.58
N THR A 83 1.98 -3.18 6.62
CA THR A 83 0.90 -2.69 7.48
C THR A 83 1.31 -1.43 8.23
N SER A 84 2.57 -1.35 8.68
CA SER A 84 3.11 -0.17 9.38
C SER A 84 3.28 1.04 8.47
N SER A 85 3.58 0.84 7.18
CA SER A 85 3.73 1.94 6.21
C SER A 85 2.39 2.54 5.76
N ILE A 86 1.28 1.83 5.98
CA ILE A 86 -0.04 2.30 5.54
C ILE A 86 -0.56 3.34 6.55
N SER A 87 -0.52 4.62 6.16
CA SER A 87 -1.06 5.72 6.95
C SER A 87 -2.60 5.76 6.95
N ASN A 88 -3.20 6.21 8.05
CA ASN A 88 -4.65 6.46 8.12
C ASN A 88 -5.13 7.50 7.09
N LYS A 89 -4.27 8.47 6.74
CA LYS A 89 -4.55 9.44 5.67
C LYS A 89 -4.73 8.75 4.32
N PHE A 90 -3.80 7.86 3.97
CA PHE A 90 -3.83 7.06 2.75
C PHE A 90 -5.09 6.17 2.68
N ILE A 91 -5.46 5.49 3.76
CA ILE A 91 -6.68 4.68 3.83
C ILE A 91 -7.92 5.53 3.53
N ASN A 92 -8.02 6.74 4.09
CA ASN A 92 -9.16 7.62 3.87
C ASN A 92 -9.27 8.11 2.42
N ILE A 93 -8.13 8.33 1.75
CA ILE A 93 -8.09 8.69 0.32
C ILE A 93 -8.56 7.50 -0.53
N LEU A 94 -8.07 6.29 -0.27
CA LEU A 94 -8.51 5.10 -1.00
C LEU A 94 -9.99 4.77 -0.77
N LYS A 95 -10.53 5.04 0.42
CA LYS A 95 -11.97 4.93 0.67
C LYS A 95 -12.78 5.92 -0.18
N ARG A 96 -12.29 7.15 -0.36
CA ARG A 96 -12.95 8.15 -1.22
C ARG A 96 -12.88 7.79 -2.70
N GLN A 97 -11.83 7.09 -3.13
CA GLN A 97 -11.65 6.64 -4.52
C GLN A 97 -12.21 5.23 -4.80
N ASP A 98 -12.84 4.58 -3.82
CA ASP A 98 -13.33 3.19 -3.89
C ASP A 98 -12.26 2.15 -4.30
N LYS A 99 -10.99 2.45 -3.99
CA LYS A 99 -9.82 1.62 -4.34
C LYS A 99 -9.26 0.80 -3.18
N ILE A 100 -9.94 0.80 -2.02
CA ILE A 100 -9.48 0.08 -0.81
C ILE A 100 -9.23 -1.42 -1.06
N ASN A 101 -9.93 -1.99 -2.04
CA ASN A 101 -9.79 -3.38 -2.46
C ASN A 101 -8.38 -3.73 -2.93
N ILE A 102 -7.57 -2.77 -3.41
CA ILE A 102 -6.19 -3.01 -3.86
C ILE A 102 -5.28 -3.38 -2.68
N ILE A 103 -5.35 -2.60 -1.60
CA ILE A 103 -4.59 -2.86 -0.38
C ILE A 103 -5.03 -4.20 0.24
N GLU A 104 -6.34 -4.41 0.36
CA GLU A 104 -6.88 -5.65 0.94
C GLU A 104 -6.42 -6.89 0.14
N LYS A 105 -6.41 -6.81 -1.20
CA LYS A 105 -5.93 -7.91 -2.06
C LYS A 105 -4.47 -8.29 -1.79
N ILE A 106 -3.62 -7.32 -1.48
CA ILE A 106 -2.18 -7.54 -1.29
C ILE A 106 -1.90 -8.07 0.12
N LEU A 107 -2.55 -7.54 1.16
CA LEU A 107 -2.48 -8.17 2.49
C LEU A 107 -3.00 -9.62 2.45
N LEU A 108 -4.06 -9.87 1.68
CA LEU A 108 -4.55 -11.22 1.45
C LEU A 108 -3.52 -12.10 0.72
N SER A 109 -2.61 -11.54 -0.09
CA SER A 109 -1.54 -12.30 -0.77
C SER A 109 -0.49 -12.77 0.21
N PHE A 110 -0.07 -11.90 1.12
CA PHE A 110 0.83 -12.27 2.22
C PHE A 110 0.23 -13.37 3.10
N TYR A 111 -1.05 -13.22 3.45
CA TYR A 111 -1.74 -14.22 4.25
C TYR A 111 -1.81 -15.58 3.53
N PHE A 112 -2.15 -15.58 2.25
CA PHE A 112 -2.22 -16.79 1.43
C PHE A 112 -0.86 -17.47 1.28
N LEU A 113 0.20 -16.71 1.02
CA LEU A 113 1.57 -17.22 0.96
C LEU A 113 1.99 -17.86 2.29
N GLY A 114 1.74 -17.19 3.41
CA GLY A 114 2.03 -17.73 4.74
C GLY A 114 1.27 -19.03 5.04
N LEU A 115 0.03 -19.15 4.56
CA LEU A 115 -0.76 -20.37 4.67
C LEU A 115 -0.13 -21.52 3.88
N ILE A 116 0.25 -21.29 2.62
CA ILE A 116 0.90 -22.31 1.78
C ILE A 116 2.22 -22.76 2.41
N VAL A 117 3.06 -21.82 2.85
CA VAL A 117 4.32 -22.13 3.54
C VAL A 117 4.07 -22.94 4.81
N GLY A 118 3.04 -22.62 5.58
CA GLY A 118 2.65 -23.38 6.77
C GLY A 118 2.25 -24.83 6.45
N ILE A 119 1.48 -25.04 5.38
CA ILE A 119 1.13 -26.38 4.90
C ILE A 119 2.38 -27.15 4.48
N ASP A 120 3.30 -26.51 3.76
CA ASP A 120 4.54 -27.15 3.29
C ASP A 120 5.48 -27.52 4.44
N ILE A 121 5.55 -26.73 5.51
CA ILE A 121 6.32 -27.10 6.71
C ILE A 121 5.76 -28.39 7.32
N ILE A 122 4.44 -28.50 7.46
CA ILE A 122 3.79 -29.72 7.99
C ILE A 122 4.01 -30.90 7.04
N SER A 123 3.87 -30.68 5.73
CA SER A 123 4.13 -31.68 4.69
C SER A 123 5.57 -32.21 4.76
N SER A 124 6.54 -31.31 4.92
CA SER A 124 7.96 -31.64 5.08
C SER A 124 8.21 -32.50 6.31
N LEU A 125 7.56 -32.18 7.43
CA LEU A 125 7.68 -32.96 8.67
C LEU A 125 7.11 -34.38 8.48
N ILE A 126 5.97 -34.51 7.81
CA ILE A 126 5.38 -35.82 7.49
C ILE A 126 6.33 -36.62 6.59
N MET A 127 6.84 -36.03 5.50
CA MET A 127 7.80 -36.67 4.60
C MET A 127 9.06 -37.14 5.34
N TYR A 128 9.59 -36.30 6.24
CA TYR A 128 10.76 -36.65 7.05
C TYR A 128 10.52 -37.90 7.91
N ILE A 129 9.36 -38.01 8.56
CA ILE A 129 8.99 -39.17 9.38
C ILE A 129 8.81 -40.42 8.49
N THR A 130 8.16 -40.28 7.31
CA THR A 130 7.94 -41.40 6.39
C THR A 130 9.24 -42.01 5.86
N THR A 131 10.32 -41.24 5.79
CA THR A 131 11.66 -41.73 5.39
C THR A 131 12.32 -42.65 6.45
N TYR A 132 11.77 -42.75 7.66
CA TYR A 132 12.18 -43.76 8.65
C TYR A 132 11.40 -45.07 8.53
N SER A 133 10.34 -45.10 7.72
CA SER A 133 9.52 -46.28 7.54
C SER A 133 10.22 -47.33 6.68
N THR A 134 10.11 -48.60 7.03
CA THR A 134 10.71 -49.73 6.29
C THR A 134 9.77 -50.30 5.22
N TYR A 135 8.64 -49.65 4.94
CA TYR A 135 7.69 -50.12 3.94
C TYR A 135 8.27 -49.99 2.52
N PRO A 136 8.05 -51.00 1.64
CA PRO A 136 8.52 -50.93 0.26
C PRO A 136 7.84 -49.78 -0.48
N TYR A 137 8.66 -48.91 -1.06
CA TYR A 137 8.16 -47.72 -1.75
C TYR A 137 7.78 -48.02 -3.20
N ASN A 138 6.62 -47.51 -3.62
CA ASN A 138 6.27 -47.47 -5.03
C ASN A 138 6.95 -46.26 -5.70
N ILE A 139 7.83 -46.52 -6.68
CA ILE A 139 8.62 -45.49 -7.36
C ILE A 139 7.75 -44.43 -8.05
N LEU A 140 6.58 -44.83 -8.58
CA LEU A 140 5.64 -43.88 -9.19
C LEU A 140 5.01 -42.96 -8.16
N CYS A 141 4.68 -43.48 -6.98
CA CYS A 141 4.11 -42.69 -5.89
C CYS A 141 5.13 -41.67 -5.37
N ILE A 142 6.39 -42.09 -5.18
CA ILE A 142 7.49 -41.18 -4.83
C ILE A 142 7.66 -40.10 -5.90
N GLY A 143 7.74 -40.48 -7.18
CA GLY A 143 7.92 -39.52 -8.27
C GLY A 143 6.83 -38.44 -8.31
N ILE A 144 5.57 -38.83 -8.14
CA ILE A 144 4.44 -37.88 -8.09
C ILE A 144 4.53 -36.97 -6.86
N CYS A 145 4.82 -37.54 -5.67
CA CYS A 145 4.97 -36.76 -4.44
C CYS A 145 6.13 -35.77 -4.52
N THR A 146 7.29 -36.18 -5.03
CA THR A 146 8.46 -35.31 -5.22
C THR A 146 8.19 -34.23 -6.26
N PHE A 147 7.46 -34.53 -7.33
CA PHE A 147 7.03 -33.54 -8.31
C PHE A 147 6.13 -32.47 -7.69
N LEU A 148 5.10 -32.88 -6.95
CA LEU A 148 4.19 -31.94 -6.28
C LEU A 148 4.94 -31.08 -5.27
N TYR A 149 5.84 -31.68 -4.49
CA TYR A 149 6.61 -30.96 -3.49
C TYR A 149 7.56 -29.93 -4.11
N THR A 150 8.33 -30.33 -5.12
CA THR A 150 9.24 -29.41 -5.83
C THR A 150 8.49 -28.28 -6.53
N TYR A 151 7.32 -28.57 -7.10
CA TYR A 151 6.42 -27.55 -7.65
C TYR A 151 6.01 -26.51 -6.60
N THR A 152 5.56 -26.94 -5.41
CA THR A 152 5.13 -25.99 -4.38
C THR A 152 6.28 -25.12 -3.87
N ILE A 153 7.47 -25.70 -3.65
CA ILE A 153 8.66 -24.95 -3.22
C ILE A 153 9.04 -23.87 -4.23
N VAL A 154 9.13 -24.22 -5.51
CA VAL A 154 9.51 -23.24 -6.53
C VAL A 154 8.41 -22.19 -6.72
N PHE A 155 7.15 -22.60 -6.63
CA PHE A 155 6.02 -21.66 -6.63
C PHE A 155 6.13 -20.65 -5.49
N ILE A 156 6.43 -21.09 -4.26
CA ILE A 156 6.63 -20.18 -3.11
C ILE A 156 7.72 -19.15 -3.43
N ILE A 157 8.86 -19.56 -3.99
CA ILE A 157 9.97 -18.63 -4.28
C ILE A 157 9.54 -17.55 -5.27
N PHE A 158 8.95 -17.93 -6.41
CA PHE A 158 8.56 -16.96 -7.44
C PHE A 158 7.38 -16.08 -7.03
N TYR A 159 6.37 -16.67 -6.38
CA TYR A 159 5.24 -15.91 -5.84
C TYR A 159 5.71 -14.83 -4.86
N SER A 160 6.74 -15.15 -4.07
CA SER A 160 7.33 -14.21 -3.11
C SER A 160 8.05 -13.06 -3.80
N ILE A 161 8.78 -13.32 -4.88
CA ILE A 161 9.43 -12.26 -5.68
C ILE A 161 8.39 -11.31 -6.28
N ALA A 162 7.31 -11.85 -6.86
CA ALA A 162 6.23 -11.03 -7.40
C ALA A 162 5.52 -10.21 -6.31
N LEU A 163 5.35 -10.79 -5.12
CA LEU A 163 4.75 -10.10 -3.99
C LEU A 163 5.62 -8.94 -3.48
N ILE A 164 6.95 -9.11 -3.43
CA ILE A 164 7.88 -8.03 -3.12
C ILE A 164 7.77 -6.89 -4.13
N GLY A 165 7.66 -7.21 -5.43
CA GLY A 165 7.42 -6.21 -6.48
C GLY A 165 6.17 -5.37 -6.22
N ASN A 166 5.05 -6.02 -5.90
CA ASN A 166 3.80 -5.36 -5.55
C ASN A 166 3.93 -4.46 -4.29
N CYS A 167 4.71 -4.87 -3.29
CA CYS A 167 4.98 -4.04 -2.12
C CYS A 167 5.75 -2.77 -2.44
N ILE A 168 6.78 -2.87 -3.30
CA ILE A 168 7.59 -1.71 -3.70
C ILE A 168 6.73 -0.69 -4.44
N GLU A 169 5.83 -1.14 -5.32
CA GLU A 169 4.91 -0.25 -6.03
C GLU A 169 3.96 0.47 -5.09
N ILE A 170 3.34 -0.23 -4.14
CA ILE A 170 2.49 0.42 -3.14
C ILE A 170 3.29 1.42 -2.31
N PHE A 171 4.49 1.04 -1.87
CA PHE A 171 5.31 1.93 -1.04
C PHE A 171 5.63 3.23 -1.77
N LYS A 172 5.93 3.17 -3.08
CA LYS A 172 6.08 4.36 -3.92
C LYS A 172 4.80 5.19 -3.96
N ILE A 173 3.64 4.55 -4.17
CA ILE A 173 2.34 5.25 -4.21
C ILE A 173 2.04 5.94 -2.88
N ILE A 174 2.27 5.26 -1.75
CA ILE A 174 2.07 5.84 -0.41
C ILE A 174 2.92 7.10 -0.25
N ASN A 175 4.22 7.01 -0.57
CA ASN A 175 5.13 8.16 -0.42
C ASN A 175 4.71 9.32 -1.32
N THR A 176 4.34 9.08 -2.59
CA THR A 176 3.88 10.16 -3.47
C THR A 176 2.61 10.85 -2.96
N VAL A 177 1.68 10.09 -2.37
CA VAL A 177 0.45 10.65 -1.81
C VAL A 177 0.74 11.46 -0.54
N ASP A 178 1.66 11.00 0.31
CA ASP A 178 2.06 11.76 1.49
C ASP A 178 2.79 13.07 1.10
N GLU A 179 3.66 13.04 0.08
CA GLU A 179 4.32 14.24 -0.47
C GLU A 179 3.29 15.26 -1.03
N ASP A 180 2.30 14.79 -1.81
CA ASP A 180 1.24 15.66 -2.35
C ASP A 180 0.40 16.31 -1.24
N ILE A 181 0.13 15.56 -0.16
CA ILE A 181 -0.59 16.07 1.00
C ILE A 181 0.22 17.16 1.70
N ASP A 182 1.50 16.91 1.97
CA ASP A 182 2.35 17.85 2.69
C ASP A 182 2.58 19.12 1.86
N ALA A 183 2.79 19.01 0.54
CA ALA A 183 2.86 20.15 -0.37
C ALA A 183 1.56 20.98 -0.39
N SER A 184 0.39 20.32 -0.33
CA SER A 184 -0.89 21.03 -0.27
C SER A 184 -1.09 21.79 1.05
N HIS A 185 -0.65 21.21 2.18
CA HIS A 185 -0.71 21.85 3.48
C HIS A 185 0.27 23.02 3.61
N GLU A 186 1.46 22.90 3.04
CA GLU A 186 2.45 23.98 3.00
C GLU A 186 1.91 25.18 2.21
N ASN A 187 1.35 24.96 1.02
CA ASN A 187 0.71 26.01 0.22
C ASN A 187 -0.45 26.70 0.95
N ILE A 188 -1.31 25.93 1.64
CA ILE A 188 -2.42 26.51 2.43
C ILE A 188 -1.90 27.33 3.62
N ASN A 189 -0.84 26.88 4.28
CA ASN A 189 -0.23 27.60 5.38
C ASN A 189 0.45 28.89 4.90
N ASP A 190 1.11 28.86 3.75
CA ASP A 190 1.72 30.04 3.14
C ASP A 190 0.65 31.08 2.75
N ASP A 191 -0.44 30.64 2.08
CA ASP A 191 -1.60 31.48 1.76
C ASP A 191 -2.17 32.16 3.03
N ARG A 192 -2.24 31.41 4.13
CA ARG A 192 -2.77 31.92 5.40
C ARG A 192 -1.81 32.89 6.09
N TYR A 193 -0.50 32.65 6.04
CA TYR A 193 0.51 33.54 6.58
C TYR A 193 0.54 34.86 5.81
N LEU A 194 0.54 34.78 4.47
CA LEU A 194 0.52 35.95 3.59
C LEU A 194 -0.76 36.78 3.79
N TYR A 195 -1.93 36.14 3.88
CA TYR A 195 -3.18 36.81 4.23
C TYR A 195 -3.10 37.51 5.58
N MET A 196 -2.52 36.88 6.61
CA MET A 196 -2.37 37.44 7.95
C MET A 196 -1.43 38.66 7.94
N SER A 197 -0.36 38.62 7.14
CA SER A 197 0.57 39.72 6.93
C SER A 197 -0.12 40.93 6.28
N PHE A 198 -0.82 40.72 5.16
CA PHE A 198 -1.62 41.78 4.53
C PHE A 198 -2.67 42.37 5.48
N ARG A 199 -3.28 41.50 6.29
CA ARG A 199 -4.23 41.91 7.32
C ARG A 199 -3.61 42.84 8.34
N MET A 200 -2.42 42.50 8.83
CA MET A 200 -1.69 43.28 9.82
C MET A 200 -1.29 44.64 9.25
N THR A 201 -0.71 44.67 8.05
CA THR A 201 -0.32 45.91 7.36
C THR A 201 -1.53 46.82 7.07
N ALA A 202 -2.66 46.24 6.67
CA ALA A 202 -3.89 47.00 6.46
C ALA A 202 -4.45 47.56 7.78
N LEU A 203 -4.41 46.79 8.86
CA LEU A 203 -4.81 47.25 10.20
C LEU A 203 -3.90 48.36 10.69
N GLU A 204 -2.58 48.19 10.62
CA GLU A 204 -1.60 49.21 11.01
C GLU A 204 -1.86 50.51 10.26
N ASN A 205 -2.01 50.46 8.93
CA ASN A 205 -2.32 51.65 8.14
C ASN A 205 -3.61 52.32 8.61
N VAL A 206 -4.69 51.57 8.83
CA VAL A 206 -5.97 52.14 9.26
C VAL A 206 -5.91 52.70 10.69
N PHE A 207 -5.14 52.07 11.58
CA PHE A 207 -4.96 52.55 12.96
C PHE A 207 -4.07 53.80 13.04
N PHE A 208 -2.99 53.86 12.26
CA PHE A 208 -2.01 54.95 12.34
C PHE A 208 -2.33 56.14 11.43
N THR A 209 -3.11 55.98 10.35
CA THR A 209 -3.43 57.10 9.42
C THR A 209 -4.83 57.70 9.55
N ASN A 210 -5.80 57.07 10.23
CA ASN A 210 -7.15 57.64 10.36
C ASN A 210 -7.42 58.24 11.76
N GLN A 211 -7.53 59.57 11.83
CA GLN A 211 -8.04 60.30 13.00
C GLN A 211 -9.58 60.42 13.06
N SER A 212 -10.34 59.90 12.07
CA SER A 212 -11.81 59.97 12.08
C SER A 212 -12.43 58.95 13.06
N ASN A 213 -13.48 59.35 13.78
CA ASN A 213 -14.18 58.50 14.76
C ASN A 213 -15.26 57.59 14.13
N ASP A 214 -15.46 57.63 12.82
CA ASP A 214 -16.48 56.83 12.14
C ASP A 214 -15.97 55.41 11.84
N THR A 215 -16.55 54.44 12.56
CA THR A 215 -16.23 53.01 12.48
C THR A 215 -16.53 52.44 11.09
N LEU A 216 -17.53 52.96 10.37
CA LEU A 216 -17.93 52.42 9.06
C LEU A 216 -16.92 52.78 7.96
N GLU A 217 -16.36 53.99 8.03
CA GLU A 217 -15.38 54.50 7.07
C GLU A 217 -14.03 53.78 7.21
N LYS A 218 -13.63 53.46 8.46
CA LYS A 218 -12.44 52.63 8.75
C LYS A 218 -12.54 51.23 8.13
N ILE A 219 -13.72 50.62 8.19
CA ILE A 219 -13.96 49.27 7.66
C ILE A 219 -13.88 49.27 6.11
N LYS A 220 -14.43 50.29 5.44
CA LYS A 220 -14.31 50.42 3.98
C LYS A 220 -12.88 50.63 3.52
N LYS A 221 -12.17 51.58 4.15
CA LYS A 221 -10.78 51.88 3.83
C LYS A 221 -9.87 50.67 4.06
N TYR A 222 -10.11 49.92 5.14
CA TYR A 222 -9.45 48.65 5.42
C TYR A 222 -9.68 47.61 4.31
N TYR A 223 -10.92 47.46 3.84
CA TYR A 223 -11.28 46.52 2.78
C TYR A 223 -10.61 46.85 1.44
N GLU A 224 -10.56 48.13 1.07
CA GLU A 224 -9.87 48.60 -0.13
C GLU A 224 -8.35 48.39 -0.05
N LEU A 225 -7.74 48.68 1.09
CA LEU A 225 -6.30 48.48 1.32
C LEU A 225 -5.94 46.99 1.26
N MET A 226 -6.76 46.12 1.85
CA MET A 226 -6.60 44.66 1.73
C MET A 226 -6.67 44.19 0.28
N ASN A 227 -7.66 44.66 -0.50
CA ASN A 227 -7.75 44.29 -1.92
C ASN A 227 -6.52 44.74 -2.70
N LYS A 228 -6.05 45.97 -2.45
CA LYS A 228 -4.85 46.52 -3.10
C LYS A 228 -3.58 45.73 -2.76
N LEU A 229 -3.40 45.39 -1.48
CA LEU A 229 -2.25 44.60 -1.03
C LEU A 229 -2.26 43.17 -1.61
N ILE A 230 -3.44 42.55 -1.73
CA ILE A 230 -3.59 41.26 -2.41
C ILE A 230 -3.32 41.39 -3.92
N ASP A 231 -3.73 42.51 -4.53
CA ASP A 231 -3.54 42.77 -5.96
C ASP A 231 -2.08 43.02 -6.33
N GLU A 232 -1.31 43.71 -5.47
CA GLU A 232 0.09 44.10 -5.71
C GLU A 232 1.10 43.09 -5.16
N GLY A 233 0.76 42.36 -4.09
CA GLY A 233 1.69 41.46 -3.39
C GLY A 233 1.70 40.02 -3.90
N CYS A 234 0.73 39.59 -4.72
CA CYS A 234 0.66 38.23 -5.26
C CYS A 234 1.00 38.18 -6.75
N LYS A 235 1.90 37.27 -7.14
CA LYS A 235 2.30 37.05 -8.55
C LYS A 235 1.43 36.02 -9.29
N ASP A 236 0.82 35.08 -8.56
CA ASP A 236 -0.03 34.02 -9.13
C ASP A 236 -1.53 34.40 -9.08
N GLU A 237 -2.23 34.26 -10.21
CA GLU A 237 -3.67 34.56 -10.32
C GLU A 237 -4.54 33.60 -9.50
N ILE A 238 -4.12 32.33 -9.38
CA ILE A 238 -4.89 31.31 -8.64
C ILE A 238 -4.83 31.60 -7.14
N GLN A 239 -3.64 31.93 -6.62
CA GLN A 239 -3.43 32.36 -5.24
C GLN A 239 -4.23 33.64 -4.90
N LYS A 240 -4.20 34.61 -5.81
CA LYS A 240 -4.95 35.87 -5.70
C LYS A 240 -6.45 35.66 -5.62
N GLY A 241 -7.00 34.75 -6.43
CA GLY A 241 -8.42 34.37 -6.39
C GLY A 241 -8.84 33.77 -5.05
N ARG A 242 -8.01 32.90 -4.46
CA ARG A 242 -8.27 32.30 -3.14
C ARG A 242 -8.30 33.35 -2.02
N LEU A 243 -7.33 34.25 -1.99
CA LEU A 243 -7.24 35.31 -0.97
C LEU A 243 -8.40 36.30 -1.05
N LYS A 244 -8.83 36.68 -2.27
CA LYS A 244 -10.02 37.52 -2.47
C LYS A 244 -11.31 36.84 -2.04
N ALA A 245 -11.44 35.53 -2.26
CA ALA A 245 -12.61 34.78 -1.78
C ALA A 245 -12.72 34.77 -0.25
N ILE A 246 -11.59 34.63 0.47
CA ILE A 246 -11.52 34.72 1.94
C ILE A 246 -11.96 36.11 2.42
N LEU A 247 -11.43 37.16 1.79
CA LEU A 247 -11.80 38.55 2.12
C LEU A 247 -13.29 38.81 1.86
N LYS A 248 -13.82 38.36 0.72
CA LYS A 248 -15.23 38.54 0.34
C LYS A 248 -16.19 37.84 1.31
N ASN A 249 -15.91 36.59 1.67
CA ASN A 249 -16.73 35.86 2.64
C ASN A 249 -16.80 36.55 4.01
N LYS A 250 -15.70 37.20 4.44
CA LYS A 250 -15.64 37.90 5.73
C LYS A 250 -16.39 39.23 5.74
N PHE A 251 -16.56 39.86 4.58
CA PHE A 251 -17.18 41.18 4.41
C PHE A 251 -18.45 41.14 3.55
N ASN A 252 -19.15 40.00 3.49
CA ASN A 252 -20.37 39.81 2.70
C ASN A 252 -21.49 40.86 2.94
N TYR A 253 -21.47 41.57 4.07
CA TYR A 253 -22.41 42.64 4.39
C TYR A 253 -22.08 43.99 3.75
N LEU A 254 -20.83 44.25 3.34
CA LEU A 254 -20.46 45.49 2.63
C LEU A 254 -20.95 45.46 1.18
N ASP A 255 -20.89 44.30 0.52
CA ASP A 255 -21.29 44.10 -0.88
C ASP A 255 -22.83 44.08 -1.06
N LYS A 256 -23.56 43.75 0.02
CA LYS A 256 -25.03 43.83 0.05
C LYS A 256 -25.52 45.28 0.17
N ASN A 257 -24.73 46.14 0.80
CA ASN A 257 -25.03 47.57 0.96
C ASN A 257 -24.58 48.43 -0.23
N SER A 258 -23.59 48.02 -1.02
CA SER A 258 -23.25 48.69 -2.30
C SER A 258 -24.39 48.57 -3.31
N LYS A 259 -24.97 47.36 -3.47
CA LYS A 259 -26.13 47.12 -4.33
C LYS A 259 -27.42 47.84 -3.90
N LEU A 260 -27.56 48.15 -2.62
CA LEU A 260 -28.72 48.90 -2.09
C LEU A 260 -28.61 50.42 -2.33
N ASN A 261 -27.40 50.95 -2.50
CA ASN A 261 -27.20 52.37 -2.84
C ASN A 261 -27.30 52.64 -4.34
N ASP A 262 -27.01 51.66 -5.19
CA ASP A 262 -27.22 51.79 -6.64
C ASP A 262 -28.69 51.68 -7.06
N SER A 263 -29.58 51.16 -6.21
CA SER A 263 -31.04 51.12 -6.48
C SER A 263 -31.79 52.39 -6.02
N LYS A 264 -31.08 53.39 -5.50
CA LYS A 264 -31.63 54.68 -5.03
C LYS A 264 -31.13 55.90 -5.80
N LYS A 265 -30.49 55.70 -6.95
CA LYS A 265 -30.19 56.77 -7.91
C LYS A 265 -31.14 56.73 -9.10
#